data_AF-A0A3L7NZ29-F1
#
_entry.id   AF-A0A3L7NZ29-F1
#
_cell.length_a   1.000
_cell.length_b   1.000
_cell.length_c   1.000
_cell.angle_alpha   90.00
_cell.angle_beta   90.00
_cell.angle_gamma   90.00
#
_symmetry.space_group_name_H-M   'P 1'
#
loop_
_entity.id
_entity.type
_entity.pdbx_description
1 polymer ?
#
loop_
_entity_poly.entity_id
_entity_poly.type
_entity_poly.pdbx_seq_one_letter_code
_entity_poly.pdbx_strand_id
1 'polypeptide(L)'
;METIFSVACPQCQRRLKADIKHVGKTAKCPHCGTGVTIEMPSVAPSKDEKGSINIRSILEEKKTASAARQNPVPPSLDSSAGKQKNERPAPAAIDDLEVLDDVEEMETAPVFPRIPNKKPKKTGLKASGQYPTQQKPVVLIAAGASIISLIIGFFLGREHLGYQLRSAFMHGPMGLGNALENGFGDLADQEPEPGQAPEIPMRSFHQAGSLAAGVLSAEVNSIILDRIFGGKGPSEEKYLIINMRIKNTDPRKVQAFHKDSLFQNSFKLVDDVGNAIRILDPGIDRIEGALTAGTDILPGQEVGHRLAFVIPLPKTKELTLLVNMQAFSGEGFFRVKIPANDILGFARR
;
A
#
# COMPACT_ATOMS: atom_id res chain seq x y z
N MET A 1 6.23 0.51 -23.97
CA MET A 1 5.97 1.71 -23.13
C MET A 1 6.82 2.83 -23.70
N GLU A 2 6.23 3.96 -24.09
CA GLU A 2 6.98 5.10 -24.62
C GLU A 2 7.51 5.94 -23.46
N THR A 3 8.83 6.14 -23.40
CA THR A 3 9.50 6.89 -22.34
C THR A 3 9.45 8.37 -22.68
N ILE A 4 8.52 9.11 -22.06
CA ILE A 4 8.35 10.55 -22.26
C ILE A 4 9.19 11.29 -21.23
N PHE A 5 10.01 12.25 -21.67
CA PHE A 5 10.78 13.15 -20.79
C PHE A 5 10.52 14.62 -21.14
N SER A 6 10.91 15.54 -20.26
CA SER A 6 10.65 16.98 -20.42
C SER A 6 11.92 17.77 -20.73
N VAL A 7 11.91 18.59 -21.79
CA VAL A 7 13.00 19.50 -22.16
C VAL A 7 12.50 20.95 -22.08
N ALA A 8 13.28 21.85 -21.48
CA ALA A 8 12.92 23.27 -21.41
C ALA A 8 13.32 24.00 -22.71
N CYS A 9 12.43 24.83 -23.26
CA CYS A 9 12.77 25.69 -24.39
C CYS A 9 13.76 26.80 -23.95
N PRO A 10 14.89 27.01 -24.64
CA PRO A 10 15.88 28.01 -24.24
C PRO A 10 15.37 29.45 -24.35
N GLN A 11 14.34 29.71 -25.17
CA GLN A 11 13.81 31.06 -25.35
C GLN A 11 12.73 31.38 -24.29
N CYS A 12 11.67 30.57 -24.21
CA CYS A 12 10.51 30.87 -23.36
C CYS A 12 10.46 30.06 -22.06
N GLN A 13 11.43 29.18 -21.81
CA GLN A 13 11.57 28.31 -20.62
C GLN A 13 10.42 27.34 -20.34
N ARG A 14 9.37 27.30 -21.20
CA ARG A 14 8.29 26.32 -21.08
C ARG A 14 8.80 24.91 -21.38
N ARG A 15 8.31 23.93 -20.62
CA ARG A 15 8.68 22.52 -20.73
C ARG A 15 7.92 21.85 -21.88
N LEU A 16 8.65 21.11 -22.70
CA LEU A 16 8.17 20.35 -23.85
C LEU A 16 8.28 18.87 -23.52
N LYS A 17 7.21 18.11 -23.77
CA LYS A 17 7.25 16.64 -23.67
C LYS A 17 7.83 16.08 -24.95
N ALA A 18 8.90 15.31 -24.85
CA ALA A 18 9.57 14.64 -25.96
C ALA A 18 9.67 13.13 -25.70
N ASP A 19 9.53 12.35 -26.78
CA ASP A 19 9.79 10.91 -26.78
C ASP A 19 11.26 10.65 -27.11
N ILE A 20 11.82 9.55 -26.64
CA ILE A 20 13.21 9.12 -26.85
C ILE A 20 13.58 9.02 -28.34
N LYS A 21 12.60 8.75 -29.21
CA LYS A 21 12.73 8.73 -30.68
C LYS A 21 13.08 10.10 -31.30
N HIS A 22 12.96 11.17 -30.52
CA HIS A 22 13.25 12.54 -30.94
C HIS A 22 14.58 13.07 -30.39
N VAL A 23 15.33 12.26 -29.63
CA VAL A 23 16.68 12.62 -29.18
C VAL A 23 17.58 12.87 -30.39
N GLY A 24 18.32 13.98 -30.35
CA GLY A 24 19.16 14.48 -31.44
C GLY A 24 18.43 15.24 -32.54
N LYS A 25 17.08 15.31 -32.50
CA LYS A 25 16.28 16.07 -33.49
C LYS A 25 15.93 17.47 -32.96
N THR A 26 15.81 18.43 -33.88
CA THR A 26 15.32 19.78 -33.57
C THR A 26 13.81 19.85 -33.77
N ALA A 27 13.06 20.17 -32.72
CA ALA A 27 11.62 20.37 -32.76
C ALA A 27 11.26 21.84 -32.53
N LYS A 28 10.18 22.33 -33.15
CA LYS A 28 9.71 23.71 -32.91
C LYS A 28 8.91 23.79 -31.62
N CYS A 29 9.22 24.76 -30.77
CA CYS A 29 8.43 25.04 -29.58
C CYS A 29 7.01 25.51 -29.99
N PRO A 30 5.92 24.90 -29.48
CA PRO A 30 4.55 25.32 -29.77
C PRO A 30 4.17 26.66 -29.14
N HIS A 31 5.00 27.22 -28.24
CA HIS A 31 4.72 28.48 -27.57
C HIS A 31 5.40 29.69 -28.22
N CYS A 32 6.65 29.56 -28.66
CA CYS A 32 7.41 30.67 -29.25
C CYS A 32 7.98 30.38 -30.65
N GLY A 33 7.76 29.18 -31.19
CA GLY A 33 8.24 28.78 -32.52
C GLY A 33 9.74 28.50 -32.63
N THR A 34 10.54 28.78 -31.59
CA THR A 34 11.99 28.56 -31.58
C THR A 34 12.33 27.08 -31.75
N GLY A 35 13.34 26.76 -32.55
CA GLY A 35 13.87 25.39 -32.68
C GLY A 35 14.60 24.96 -31.40
N VAL A 36 14.22 23.83 -30.83
CA VAL A 36 14.81 23.23 -29.63
C VAL A 36 15.40 21.88 -30.02
N THR A 37 16.71 21.72 -29.84
CA THR A 37 17.37 20.43 -30.01
C THR A 37 17.15 19.58 -28.76
N ILE A 38 16.59 18.39 -28.94
CA ILE A 38 16.28 17.48 -27.84
C ILE A 38 17.53 16.68 -27.52
N GLU A 39 18.21 17.02 -26.44
CA GLU A 39 19.38 16.27 -25.96
C GLU A 39 18.94 15.05 -25.14
N MET A 40 19.74 13.97 -25.19
CA MET A 40 19.54 12.82 -24.32
C MET A 40 19.71 13.31 -22.88
N PRO A 41 18.77 13.04 -21.94
CA PRO A 41 18.99 13.36 -20.55
C PRO A 41 20.22 12.58 -20.07
N SER A 42 21.35 13.29 -19.97
CA SER A 42 22.56 12.74 -19.37
C SER A 42 22.19 12.43 -17.93
N VAL A 43 22.13 11.13 -17.61
CA VAL A 43 22.01 10.66 -16.24
C VAL A 43 23.27 11.14 -15.53
N ALA A 44 23.23 12.33 -14.96
CA ALA A 44 24.35 12.86 -14.20
C ALA A 44 24.61 11.86 -13.06
N PRO A 45 25.84 11.35 -12.90
CA PRO A 45 26.18 10.54 -11.74
C PRO A 45 25.87 11.39 -10.50
N SER A 46 24.96 10.89 -9.66
CA SER A 46 24.59 11.53 -8.40
C SER A 46 25.86 11.83 -7.60
N LYS A 47 26.15 13.11 -7.39
CA LYS A 47 27.25 13.58 -6.55
C LYS A 47 26.92 13.32 -5.08
N ASP A 48 26.98 12.06 -4.64
CA ASP A 48 26.86 11.68 -3.23
C ASP A 48 28.13 10.99 -2.67
N GLU A 49 29.27 11.14 -3.34
CA GLU A 49 30.52 10.50 -2.90
C GLU A 49 31.69 11.51 -2.80
N LYS A 50 31.66 12.33 -1.75
CA LYS A 50 32.87 12.94 -1.17
C LYS A 50 32.80 12.94 0.36
N GLY A 51 32.87 11.74 0.93
CA GLY A 51 33.25 11.51 2.32
C GLY A 51 34.45 10.57 2.35
N SER A 52 35.65 11.08 2.11
CA SER A 52 36.90 10.30 2.21
C SER A 52 37.14 9.95 3.68
N ILE A 53 36.79 8.73 4.07
CA ILE A 53 37.15 8.15 5.37
C ILE A 53 38.65 7.84 5.32
N ASN A 54 39.38 8.41 6.27
CA ASN A 54 40.81 8.24 6.43
C ASN A 54 41.07 6.86 7.07
N ILE A 55 41.42 5.85 6.27
CA ILE A 55 41.57 4.43 6.68
C ILE A 55 42.68 4.23 7.74
N ARG A 56 43.55 5.21 7.99
CA ARG A 56 44.66 5.08 8.95
C ARG A 56 44.25 5.05 10.42
N SER A 57 43.07 5.53 10.81
CA SER A 57 42.66 5.57 12.23
C SER A 57 42.04 4.27 12.75
N ILE A 58 41.66 3.33 11.88
CA ILE A 58 40.94 2.11 12.29
C ILE A 58 41.88 0.94 12.62
N LEU A 59 43.17 1.04 12.27
CA LEU A 59 44.13 -0.05 12.50
C LEU A 59 44.86 -0.01 13.86
N GLU A 60 44.81 1.10 14.60
CA GLU A 60 45.55 1.21 15.88
C GLU A 60 44.74 0.80 17.14
N GLU A 61 43.41 0.76 17.09
CA GLU A 61 42.60 0.38 18.26
C GLU A 61 42.50 -1.14 18.51
N LYS A 62 42.95 -1.99 17.58
CA LYS A 62 42.89 -3.45 17.74
C LYS A 62 44.06 -4.08 18.51
N LYS A 63 45.05 -3.29 18.96
CA LYS A 63 46.28 -3.84 19.57
C LYS A 63 46.33 -3.84 21.11
N THR A 64 45.32 -3.31 21.80
CA THR A 64 45.30 -3.23 23.28
C THR A 64 44.22 -4.06 23.98
N ALA A 65 43.38 -4.80 23.24
CA ALA A 65 42.30 -5.62 23.83
C ALA A 65 42.58 -7.14 23.84
N SER A 66 43.85 -7.58 23.83
CA SER A 66 44.22 -9.01 23.85
C SER A 66 45.11 -9.36 25.04
N ALA A 67 44.65 -9.05 26.27
CA ALA A 67 45.30 -9.51 27.50
C ALA A 67 44.30 -9.54 28.67
N ALA A 68 43.27 -10.39 28.60
CA ALA A 68 42.59 -10.97 29.78
C ALA A 68 41.33 -11.73 29.33
N ARG A 69 41.42 -13.05 29.18
CA ARG A 69 40.31 -14.00 29.39
C ARG A 69 40.88 -15.41 29.41
N GLN A 70 41.21 -15.86 30.63
CA GLN A 70 41.39 -17.28 30.93
C GLN A 70 39.99 -17.90 31.04
N ASN A 71 39.75 -18.98 30.30
CA ASN A 71 38.52 -19.76 30.35
C ASN A 71 38.52 -20.67 31.60
N PRO A 72 37.42 -20.74 32.38
CA PRO A 72 37.22 -21.84 33.29
C PRO A 72 36.73 -23.09 32.54
N VAL A 73 37.36 -24.21 32.88
CA VAL A 73 37.07 -25.58 32.44
C VAL A 73 35.70 -26.02 32.99
N PRO A 74 34.78 -26.57 32.16
CA PRO A 74 33.57 -27.21 32.67
C PRO A 74 33.87 -28.63 33.20
N PRO A 75 33.23 -29.05 34.30
CA PRO A 75 33.36 -30.40 34.83
C PRO A 75 32.67 -31.43 33.93
N SER A 76 33.37 -32.54 33.72
CA SER A 76 32.91 -33.77 33.08
C SER A 76 31.65 -34.33 33.74
N LEU A 77 30.60 -34.55 32.95
CA LEU A 77 29.41 -35.30 33.35
C LEU A 77 29.45 -36.69 32.72
N ASP A 78 29.38 -37.67 33.61
CA ASP A 78 29.49 -39.09 33.35
C ASP A 78 28.31 -39.66 32.55
N SER A 79 28.72 -40.52 31.62
CA SER A 79 28.07 -41.71 31.09
C SER A 79 26.90 -42.30 31.91
N SER A 80 25.73 -42.35 31.29
CA SER A 80 24.79 -43.46 31.51
C SER A 80 24.05 -43.79 30.21
N ALA A 81 24.36 -44.98 29.69
CA ALA A 81 23.86 -45.54 28.46
C ALA A 81 22.38 -45.95 28.56
N GLY A 82 21.52 -45.29 27.78
CA GLY A 82 20.14 -45.69 27.53
C GLY A 82 20.00 -46.23 26.10
N LYS A 83 19.92 -47.54 25.97
CA LYS A 83 19.78 -48.30 24.72
C LYS A 83 18.36 -48.12 24.18
N GLN A 84 18.11 -47.13 23.32
CA GLN A 84 16.84 -47.00 22.60
C GLN A 84 16.86 -47.80 21.29
N LYS A 85 16.00 -48.83 21.27
CA LYS A 85 15.74 -49.75 20.18
C LYS A 85 14.85 -49.03 19.15
N ASN A 86 15.43 -48.59 18.05
CA ASN A 86 14.69 -48.02 16.92
C ASN A 86 14.04 -49.16 16.12
N GLU A 87 12.75 -49.42 16.39
CA GLU A 87 11.90 -50.26 15.57
C GLU A 87 11.33 -49.43 14.42
N ARG A 88 11.76 -49.77 13.21
CA ARG A 88 11.35 -49.18 11.94
C ARG A 88 9.99 -49.80 11.55
N PRO A 89 8.89 -49.03 11.40
CA PRO A 89 7.66 -49.60 10.86
C PRO A 89 7.78 -49.81 9.35
N ALA A 90 7.27 -50.96 8.92
CA ALA A 90 7.20 -51.39 7.52
C ALA A 90 6.28 -50.48 6.69
N PRO A 91 6.56 -50.28 5.39
CA PRO A 91 5.66 -49.57 4.51
C PRO A 91 4.41 -50.42 4.24
N ALA A 92 3.24 -49.87 4.56
CA ALA A 92 1.95 -50.44 4.19
C ALA A 92 1.76 -50.32 2.67
N ALA A 93 1.35 -51.42 2.06
CA ALA A 93 0.92 -51.51 0.67
C ALA A 93 -0.25 -50.56 0.42
N ILE A 94 -0.14 -49.77 -0.65
CA ILE A 94 -1.24 -48.96 -1.17
C ILE A 94 -1.83 -49.79 -2.30
N ASP A 95 -3.01 -50.33 -2.04
CA ASP A 95 -3.83 -51.06 -3.00
C ASP A 95 -4.29 -50.16 -4.15
N ASP A 96 -4.46 -50.81 -5.29
CA ASP A 96 -4.92 -50.32 -6.58
C ASP A 96 -6.10 -49.35 -6.48
N LEU A 97 -5.87 -48.09 -6.90
CA LEU A 97 -6.95 -47.17 -7.25
C LEU A 97 -7.25 -47.34 -8.74
N GLU A 98 -8.40 -47.94 -9.02
CA GLU A 98 -8.98 -48.07 -10.35
C GLU A 98 -9.13 -46.69 -11.01
N VAL A 99 -8.53 -46.58 -12.20
CA VAL A 99 -8.68 -45.46 -13.12
C VAL A 99 -10.07 -45.58 -13.75
N LEU A 100 -11.02 -44.76 -13.29
CA LEU A 100 -12.27 -44.52 -14.01
C LEU A 100 -12.01 -43.50 -15.12
N ASP A 101 -11.78 -44.01 -16.33
CA ASP A 101 -11.96 -43.29 -17.58
C ASP A 101 -13.45 -43.05 -17.80
N ASP A 102 -13.94 -41.85 -17.53
CA ASP A 102 -15.19 -41.31 -18.10
C ASP A 102 -15.27 -39.81 -17.79
N VAL A 103 -14.72 -38.98 -18.68
CA VAL A 103 -15.11 -37.56 -18.76
C VAL A 103 -15.60 -37.30 -20.16
N GLU A 104 -16.93 -37.36 -20.27
CA GLU A 104 -17.72 -36.97 -21.42
C GLU A 104 -17.34 -35.59 -21.93
N GLU A 105 -17.22 -35.58 -23.25
CA GLU A 105 -17.15 -34.46 -24.16
C GLU A 105 -18.38 -33.54 -23.96
N MET A 106 -18.19 -32.36 -23.37
CA MET A 106 -19.18 -31.28 -23.42
C MET A 106 -18.71 -30.17 -24.36
N GLU A 107 -19.07 -30.35 -25.63
CA GLU A 107 -19.49 -29.28 -26.54
C GLU A 107 -20.54 -28.38 -25.83
N THR A 108 -20.65 -27.06 -25.92
CA THR A 108 -20.38 -26.08 -26.96
C THR A 108 -20.36 -24.70 -26.27
N ALA A 109 -19.48 -23.79 -26.67
CA ALA A 109 -19.50 -22.41 -26.19
C ALA A 109 -20.62 -21.61 -26.90
N PRO A 110 -21.39 -20.76 -26.19
CA PRO A 110 -22.41 -19.92 -26.81
C PRO A 110 -21.77 -18.84 -27.70
N VAL A 111 -22.12 -18.88 -28.99
CA VAL A 111 -21.79 -17.84 -29.97
C VAL A 111 -22.57 -16.57 -29.60
N PHE A 112 -21.87 -15.57 -29.06
CA PHE A 112 -22.45 -14.24 -28.84
C PHE A 112 -22.68 -13.52 -30.18
N PRO A 113 -23.88 -12.96 -30.43
CA PRO A 113 -24.14 -12.20 -31.64
C PRO A 113 -23.31 -10.91 -31.65
N ARG A 114 -22.53 -10.71 -32.72
CA ARG A 114 -21.81 -9.46 -32.99
C ARG A 114 -22.79 -8.30 -33.11
N ILE A 115 -22.70 -7.33 -32.21
CA ILE A 115 -23.45 -6.06 -32.27
C ILE A 115 -22.89 -5.23 -33.44
N PRO A 116 -23.69 -4.85 -34.45
CA PRO A 116 -23.22 -4.02 -35.55
C PRO A 116 -22.98 -2.57 -35.08
N ASN A 117 -21.75 -2.10 -35.27
CA ASN A 117 -21.34 -0.70 -35.07
C ASN A 117 -22.14 0.24 -35.98
N LYS A 118 -23.23 0.83 -35.47
CA LYS A 118 -23.93 1.94 -36.12
C LYS A 118 -23.18 3.24 -35.87
N LYS A 119 -22.59 3.79 -36.95
CA LYS A 119 -22.00 5.13 -36.96
C LYS A 119 -23.07 6.19 -36.60
N PRO A 120 -22.77 7.16 -35.73
CA PRO A 120 -23.70 8.23 -35.39
C PRO A 120 -23.95 9.13 -36.62
N LYS A 121 -25.21 9.21 -37.04
CA LYS A 121 -25.70 10.08 -38.11
C LYS A 121 -25.73 11.52 -37.56
N LYS A 122 -24.93 12.41 -38.12
CA LYS A 122 -24.98 13.86 -37.85
C LYS A 122 -26.34 14.40 -38.31
N THR A 123 -27.26 14.63 -37.37
CA THR A 123 -28.48 15.40 -37.62
C THR A 123 -28.14 16.89 -37.55
N GLY A 124 -28.18 17.55 -38.70
CA GLY A 124 -28.09 18.99 -38.82
C GLY A 124 -29.35 19.64 -38.23
N LEU A 125 -29.20 20.27 -37.07
CA LEU A 125 -30.24 21.10 -36.47
C LEU A 125 -30.29 22.42 -37.25
N LYS A 126 -31.29 22.55 -38.13
CA LYS A 126 -31.61 23.82 -38.79
C LYS A 126 -32.25 24.74 -37.77
N ALA A 127 -31.61 25.88 -37.52
CA ALA A 127 -32.17 26.98 -36.76
C ALA A 127 -33.33 27.61 -37.54
N SER A 128 -34.57 27.36 -37.11
CA SER A 128 -35.74 28.14 -37.50
C SER A 128 -36.00 29.20 -36.44
N GLY A 129 -35.84 30.47 -36.82
CA GLY A 129 -36.13 31.61 -35.96
C GLY A 129 -37.62 31.70 -35.64
N GLN A 130 -37.92 31.84 -34.36
CA GLN A 130 -39.13 32.46 -33.86
C GLN A 130 -38.70 33.44 -32.78
N TYR A 131 -38.92 34.74 -33.03
CA TYR A 131 -38.73 35.78 -32.05
C TYR A 131 -39.85 35.67 -31.01
N PRO A 132 -39.56 35.50 -29.71
CA PRO A 132 -40.58 35.51 -28.69
C PRO A 132 -41.12 36.94 -28.55
N THR A 133 -42.44 37.02 -28.66
CA THR A 133 -43.27 38.18 -28.38
C THR A 133 -43.02 38.71 -26.97
N GLN A 134 -42.91 40.02 -26.89
CA GLN A 134 -42.60 40.84 -25.72
C GLN A 134 -43.63 40.62 -24.59
N GLN A 135 -43.34 39.69 -23.68
CA GLN A 135 -44.10 39.50 -22.44
C GLN A 135 -43.69 40.55 -21.40
N LYS A 136 -44.71 41.23 -20.85
CA LYS A 136 -44.59 42.31 -19.85
C LYS A 136 -43.90 41.84 -18.56
N PRO A 137 -43.17 42.72 -17.85
CA PRO A 137 -42.21 42.39 -16.80
C PRO A 137 -42.85 42.14 -15.42
N VAL A 138 -43.84 41.26 -15.32
CA VAL A 138 -44.45 40.92 -14.02
C VAL A 138 -43.76 39.72 -13.35
N VAL A 139 -43.12 38.84 -14.13
CA VAL A 139 -42.44 37.64 -13.60
C VAL A 139 -41.13 37.96 -12.87
N LEU A 140 -40.51 39.12 -13.13
CA LEU A 140 -39.20 39.47 -12.57
C LEU A 140 -39.25 39.79 -11.06
N ILE A 141 -40.40 40.22 -10.54
CA ILE A 141 -40.57 40.54 -9.11
C ILE A 141 -40.72 39.26 -8.26
N ALA A 142 -41.40 38.22 -8.79
CA ALA A 142 -41.58 36.96 -8.07
C ALA A 142 -40.29 36.13 -7.95
N ALA A 143 -39.42 36.19 -8.96
CA ALA A 143 -38.12 35.52 -8.93
C ALA A 143 -37.16 36.14 -7.89
N GLY A 144 -37.19 37.48 -7.73
CA GLY A 144 -36.35 38.18 -6.75
C GLY A 144 -36.68 37.80 -5.31
N ALA A 145 -37.96 37.71 -4.95
CA ALA A 145 -38.39 37.35 -3.60
C ALA A 145 -37.97 35.93 -3.20
N SER A 146 -37.96 34.99 -4.15
CA SER A 146 -37.59 33.59 -3.92
C SER A 146 -36.08 33.42 -3.69
N ILE A 147 -35.26 34.21 -4.38
CA ILE A 147 -33.80 34.18 -4.20
C ILE A 147 -33.42 34.80 -2.84
N ILE A 148 -34.08 35.90 -2.46
CA ILE A 148 -33.83 36.56 -1.17
C ILE A 148 -34.24 35.64 -0.01
N SER A 149 -35.37 34.91 -0.10
CA SER A 149 -35.78 33.97 0.95
C SER A 149 -34.83 32.78 1.09
N LEU A 150 -34.27 32.26 -0.02
CA LEU A 150 -33.24 31.22 0.01
C LEU A 150 -31.95 31.69 0.67
N ILE A 151 -31.49 32.91 0.37
CA ILE A 151 -30.29 33.49 0.98
C ILE A 151 -30.50 33.68 2.48
N ILE A 152 -31.63 34.28 2.89
CA ILE A 152 -31.96 34.48 4.31
C ILE A 152 -32.08 33.13 5.04
N GLY A 153 -32.75 32.14 4.45
CA GLY A 153 -32.86 30.80 5.01
C GLY A 153 -31.50 30.09 5.16
N PHE A 154 -30.59 30.28 4.20
CA PHE A 154 -29.23 29.75 4.28
C PHE A 154 -28.43 30.38 5.43
N PHE A 155 -28.51 31.71 5.62
CA PHE A 155 -27.81 32.38 6.72
C PHE A 155 -28.41 32.05 8.09
N LEU A 156 -29.74 32.05 8.22
CA LEU A 156 -30.42 31.66 9.47
C LEU A 156 -30.16 30.19 9.82
N GLY A 157 -30.17 29.30 8.82
CA GLY A 157 -29.83 27.89 9.02
C GLY A 157 -28.38 27.68 9.44
N ARG A 158 -27.45 28.46 8.88
CA ARG A 158 -26.02 28.40 9.22
C ARG A 158 -25.75 28.93 10.64
N GLU A 159 -26.45 29.97 11.08
CA GLU A 159 -26.34 30.46 12.45
C GLU A 159 -26.97 29.50 13.46
N HIS A 160 -28.12 28.89 13.13
CA HIS A 160 -28.74 27.88 14.00
C HIS A 160 -27.87 26.63 14.15
N LEU A 161 -27.20 26.19 13.08
CA LEU A 161 -26.21 25.10 13.14
C LEU A 161 -25.01 25.48 14.03
N GLY A 162 -24.53 26.73 13.92
CA GLY A 162 -23.48 27.25 14.78
C GLY A 162 -23.90 27.31 16.25
N TYR A 163 -25.16 27.67 16.53
CA TYR A 163 -25.71 27.71 17.88
C TYR A 163 -25.88 26.30 18.46
N GLN A 164 -26.34 25.32 17.68
CA GLN A 164 -26.41 23.93 18.11
C GLN A 164 -25.03 23.31 18.35
N LEU A 165 -24.05 23.60 17.50
CA LEU A 165 -22.67 23.14 17.71
C LEU A 165 -22.05 23.77 18.95
N ARG A 166 -22.25 25.09 19.18
CA ARG A 166 -21.77 25.76 20.39
C ARG A 166 -22.51 25.31 21.66
N SER A 167 -23.82 25.13 21.61
CA SER A 167 -24.58 24.65 22.78
C SER A 167 -24.23 23.20 23.10
N ALA A 168 -24.01 22.35 22.09
CA ALA A 168 -23.47 21.01 22.27
C ALA A 168 -22.05 21.03 22.87
N PHE A 169 -21.21 22.01 22.50
CA PHE A 169 -19.87 22.16 23.08
C PHE A 169 -19.88 22.72 24.51
N MET A 170 -20.82 23.62 24.84
CA MET A 170 -20.88 24.28 26.14
C MET A 170 -21.66 23.47 27.18
N HIS A 171 -22.64 22.65 26.77
CA HIS A 171 -23.39 21.76 27.65
C HIS A 171 -22.96 20.29 27.57
N GLY A 172 -22.14 19.92 26.59
CA GLY A 172 -21.58 18.57 26.44
C GLY A 172 -20.46 18.13 27.38
N PRO A 173 -19.68 19.00 28.08
CA PRO A 173 -18.48 18.51 28.76
C PRO A 173 -18.77 17.68 30.03
N MET A 174 -19.99 17.68 30.56
CA MET A 174 -20.35 16.85 31.72
C MET A 174 -20.94 15.47 31.35
N GLY A 175 -21.43 15.29 30.12
CA GLY A 175 -22.01 14.01 29.67
C GLY A 175 -21.13 13.24 28.68
N LEU A 176 -20.33 13.95 27.88
CA LEU A 176 -19.48 13.33 26.87
C LEU A 176 -18.20 12.73 27.46
N GLY A 177 -17.66 13.28 28.55
CA GLY A 177 -16.47 12.74 29.23
C GLY A 177 -16.67 11.30 29.69
N ASN A 178 -17.76 11.04 30.42
CA ASN A 178 -18.08 9.69 30.91
C ASN A 178 -18.54 8.73 29.79
N ALA A 179 -19.08 9.23 28.68
CA ALA A 179 -19.47 8.41 27.53
C ALA A 179 -18.30 8.14 26.55
N LEU A 180 -17.28 8.99 26.52
CA LEU A 180 -16.03 8.74 25.78
C LEU A 180 -15.06 7.89 26.59
N GLU A 181 -14.99 8.07 27.91
CA GLU A 181 -14.19 7.18 28.78
C GLU A 181 -14.77 5.76 28.84
N ASN A 182 -16.10 5.59 28.80
CA ASN A 182 -16.71 4.25 28.93
C ASN A 182 -17.29 3.68 27.62
N GLY A 183 -17.44 4.47 26.54
CA GLY A 183 -18.16 4.05 25.32
C GLY A 183 -17.27 3.77 24.10
N PHE A 184 -16.02 4.21 24.11
CA PHE A 184 -15.03 3.93 23.05
C PHE A 184 -13.72 3.34 23.59
N GLY A 185 -13.65 3.09 24.90
CA GLY A 185 -12.40 2.94 25.65
C GLY A 185 -11.75 1.57 25.75
N ASP A 186 -12.22 0.50 25.08
CA ASP A 186 -11.65 -0.84 25.37
C ASP A 186 -11.51 -1.84 24.21
N LEU A 187 -11.87 -1.49 22.98
CA LEU A 187 -11.66 -2.38 21.83
C LEU A 187 -10.53 -1.93 20.88
N ALA A 188 -10.00 -0.71 21.06
CA ALA A 188 -8.97 -0.17 20.17
C ALA A 188 -7.53 -0.48 20.62
N ASP A 189 -7.29 -0.84 21.89
CA ASP A 189 -5.94 -0.80 22.48
C ASP A 189 -5.49 -2.08 23.21
N GLN A 190 -6.18 -3.20 23.06
CA GLN A 190 -5.57 -4.49 23.43
C GLN A 190 -4.59 -4.91 22.33
N GLU A 191 -3.50 -4.14 22.18
CA GLU A 191 -2.30 -4.63 21.52
C GLU A 191 -1.90 -5.90 22.28
N PRO A 192 -1.80 -7.06 21.61
CA PRO A 192 -1.50 -8.31 22.31
C PRO A 192 -0.16 -8.13 23.02
N GLU A 193 -0.16 -8.44 24.32
CA GLU A 193 1.03 -8.42 25.15
C GLU A 193 2.22 -9.03 24.38
N PRO A 194 3.43 -8.44 24.46
CA PRO A 194 4.63 -8.90 23.76
C PRO A 194 4.98 -10.36 24.12
N GLY A 195 4.31 -11.31 23.44
CA GLY A 195 4.43 -12.76 23.69
C GLY A 195 3.22 -13.58 23.26
N GLN A 196 2.03 -12.98 23.06
CA GLN A 196 0.81 -13.74 22.72
C GLN A 196 0.63 -14.02 21.22
N ALA A 197 1.21 -13.19 20.34
CA ALA A 197 1.08 -13.39 18.90
C ALA A 197 2.11 -14.44 18.41
N PRO A 198 1.69 -15.51 17.70
CA PRO A 198 2.59 -16.50 17.14
C PRO A 198 3.62 -15.86 16.21
N GLU A 199 4.90 -16.19 16.44
CA GLU A 199 5.99 -15.82 15.56
C GLU A 199 6.10 -16.85 14.43
N ILE A 200 6.01 -16.38 13.19
CA ILE A 200 6.17 -17.21 12.00
C ILE A 200 7.43 -16.81 11.23
N PRO A 201 8.12 -17.77 10.59
CA PRO A 201 9.28 -17.45 9.76
C PRO A 201 8.84 -16.72 8.48
N MET A 202 9.74 -15.90 7.93
CA MET A 202 9.53 -15.28 6.62
C MET A 202 9.32 -16.38 5.56
N ARG A 203 8.48 -16.10 4.56
CA ARG A 203 8.05 -17.03 3.48
C ARG A 203 7.22 -18.22 3.96
N SER A 204 6.68 -18.17 5.17
CA SER A 204 5.66 -19.09 5.64
C SER A 204 4.28 -18.41 5.71
N PHE A 205 3.23 -19.22 5.76
CA PHE A 205 1.86 -18.77 5.95
C PHE A 205 1.40 -19.08 7.37
N HIS A 206 0.78 -18.11 8.01
CA HIS A 206 -0.02 -18.31 9.22
C HIS A 206 -1.49 -18.37 8.82
N GLN A 207 -2.15 -19.49 9.17
CA GLN A 207 -3.58 -19.63 8.99
C GLN A 207 -4.31 -19.07 10.21
N ALA A 208 -5.23 -18.14 9.97
CA ALA A 208 -6.09 -17.54 10.98
C ALA A 208 -7.53 -17.47 10.46
N GLY A 209 -8.35 -18.42 10.91
CA GLY A 209 -9.73 -18.57 10.43
C GLY A 209 -9.80 -18.95 8.95
N SER A 210 -10.52 -18.13 8.18
CA SER A 210 -10.79 -18.30 6.74
C SER A 210 -9.64 -17.91 5.82
N LEU A 211 -8.54 -17.36 6.37
CA LEU A 211 -7.43 -16.84 5.58
C LEU A 211 -6.09 -17.36 6.10
N ALA A 212 -5.14 -17.44 5.18
CA ALA A 212 -3.75 -17.61 5.49
C ALA A 212 -2.95 -16.42 4.97
N ALA A 213 -2.08 -15.83 5.78
CA ALA A 213 -1.25 -14.70 5.38
C ALA A 213 0.22 -14.96 5.68
N GLY A 214 1.11 -14.38 4.88
CA GLY A 214 2.55 -14.54 5.01
C GLY A 214 3.34 -13.40 4.39
N VAL A 215 4.54 -13.16 4.89
CA VAL A 215 5.49 -12.20 4.29
C VAL A 215 6.38 -12.93 3.30
N LEU A 216 6.37 -12.50 2.04
CA LEU A 216 7.14 -13.12 0.97
C LEU A 216 8.56 -12.53 0.87
N SER A 217 8.65 -11.20 0.86
CA SER A 217 9.92 -10.49 0.70
C SER A 217 9.85 -9.08 1.29
N ALA A 218 11.02 -8.53 1.59
CA ALA A 218 11.22 -7.14 1.95
C ALA A 218 12.31 -6.53 1.07
N GLU A 219 12.11 -5.31 0.58
CA GLU A 219 13.07 -4.61 -0.29
C GLU A 219 13.00 -3.09 -0.12
N VAL A 220 14.11 -2.40 -0.38
CA VAL A 220 14.17 -0.94 -0.41
C VAL A 220 14.13 -0.45 -1.85
N ASN A 221 13.01 0.16 -2.26
CA ASN A 221 12.80 0.61 -3.64
C ASN A 221 11.85 1.82 -3.72
N SER A 222 11.75 2.44 -4.90
CA SER A 222 10.67 3.40 -5.19
C SER A 222 9.36 2.64 -5.35
N ILE A 223 8.28 3.14 -4.76
CA ILE A 223 6.94 2.56 -4.95
C ILE A 223 6.27 3.15 -6.18
N ILE A 224 5.42 2.39 -6.85
CA ILE A 224 4.55 2.94 -7.91
C ILE A 224 3.26 3.42 -7.26
N LEU A 225 2.94 4.69 -7.45
CA LEU A 225 1.71 5.31 -7.00
C LEU A 225 0.72 5.43 -8.15
N ASP A 226 -0.51 4.98 -7.92
CA ASP A 226 -1.68 5.21 -8.77
C ASP A 226 -2.39 6.48 -8.28
N ARG A 227 -2.31 7.54 -9.08
CA ARG A 227 -2.75 8.88 -8.68
C ARG A 227 -4.23 9.08 -8.95
N ILE A 228 -4.93 9.78 -8.05
CA ILE A 228 -6.39 9.95 -8.16
C ILE A 228 -6.85 10.65 -9.44
N PHE A 229 -6.00 11.51 -10.03
CA PHE A 229 -6.26 12.21 -11.30
C PHE A 229 -5.79 11.44 -12.53
N GLY A 230 -5.53 10.14 -12.36
CA GLY A 230 -5.02 9.25 -13.38
C GLY A 230 -3.51 9.31 -13.52
N GLY A 231 -2.94 8.18 -13.94
CA GLY A 231 -1.52 8.00 -14.16
C GLY A 231 -0.86 7.21 -13.03
N LYS A 232 0.09 6.37 -13.44
CA LYS A 232 0.97 5.64 -12.55
C LYS A 232 2.37 6.23 -12.65
N GLY A 233 3.05 6.37 -11.53
CA GLY A 233 4.44 6.84 -11.53
C GLY A 233 5.19 6.41 -10.28
N PRO A 234 6.53 6.27 -10.36
CA PRO A 234 7.33 5.99 -9.19
C PRO A 234 7.28 7.18 -8.20
N SER A 235 7.42 6.88 -6.92
CA SER A 235 7.70 7.86 -5.88
C SER A 235 9.09 8.47 -6.08
N GLU A 236 9.25 9.72 -5.67
CA GLU A 236 10.56 10.39 -5.68
C GLU A 236 11.51 9.79 -4.64
N GLU A 237 10.97 9.39 -3.49
CA GLU A 237 11.71 8.76 -2.41
C GLU A 237 11.66 7.22 -2.48
N LYS A 238 12.63 6.58 -1.83
CA LYS A 238 12.64 5.12 -1.63
C LYS A 238 12.00 4.78 -0.30
N TYR A 239 11.35 3.63 -0.26
CA TYR A 239 10.67 3.11 0.92
C TYR A 239 11.07 1.66 1.17
N LEU A 240 10.90 1.21 2.41
CA LEU A 240 10.93 -0.21 2.73
C LEU A 240 9.59 -0.83 2.32
N ILE A 241 9.60 -1.65 1.28
CA ILE A 241 8.44 -2.35 0.75
C ILE A 241 8.42 -3.75 1.33
N ILE A 242 7.31 -4.11 1.99
CA ILE A 242 7.05 -5.49 2.44
C ILE A 242 5.99 -6.08 1.52
N ASN A 243 6.36 -7.13 0.80
CA ASN A 243 5.45 -7.89 -0.06
C ASN A 243 4.86 -9.05 0.75
N MET A 244 3.56 -9.03 0.94
CA MET A 244 2.79 -10.07 1.61
C MET A 244 1.95 -10.86 0.61
N ARG A 245 1.55 -12.05 1.01
CA ARG A 245 0.57 -12.87 0.30
C ARG A 245 -0.54 -13.28 1.24
N ILE A 246 -1.76 -13.23 0.73
CA ILE A 246 -2.98 -13.62 1.43
C ILE A 246 -3.66 -14.69 0.58
N LYS A 247 -3.96 -15.84 1.18
CA LYS A 247 -4.66 -16.95 0.56
C LYS A 247 -6.00 -17.16 1.26
N ASN A 248 -7.08 -17.19 0.50
CA ASN A 248 -8.38 -17.58 1.02
C ASN A 248 -8.44 -19.10 1.17
N THR A 249 -8.57 -19.57 2.41
CA THR A 249 -8.73 -20.99 2.74
C THR A 249 -10.19 -21.39 2.94
N ASP A 250 -11.12 -20.44 2.91
CA ASP A 250 -12.55 -20.67 3.01
C ASP A 250 -13.14 -21.15 1.67
N PRO A 251 -14.14 -22.05 1.68
CA PRO A 251 -14.88 -22.43 0.48
C PRO A 251 -15.72 -21.29 -0.12
N ARG A 252 -15.88 -20.16 0.57
CA ARG A 252 -16.66 -18.99 0.14
C ARG A 252 -15.74 -17.82 -0.25
N LYS A 253 -16.28 -16.92 -1.07
CA LYS A 253 -15.59 -15.67 -1.42
C LYS A 253 -15.49 -14.78 -0.18
N VAL A 254 -14.28 -14.37 0.18
CA VAL A 254 -14.06 -13.34 1.19
C VAL A 254 -14.25 -11.98 0.51
N GLN A 255 -15.25 -11.25 0.96
CA GLN A 255 -15.61 -9.92 0.44
C GLN A 255 -14.98 -8.83 1.29
N ALA A 256 -14.64 -7.74 0.62
CA ALA A 256 -14.48 -6.40 1.18
C ALA A 256 -13.59 -6.30 2.42
N PHE A 257 -12.36 -5.88 2.20
CA PHE A 257 -11.54 -5.32 3.28
C PHE A 257 -12.15 -4.00 3.75
N HIS A 258 -12.44 -3.84 5.04
CA HIS A 258 -12.97 -2.57 5.53
C HIS A 258 -11.96 -1.45 5.27
N LYS A 259 -12.40 -0.36 4.62
CA LYS A 259 -11.54 0.80 4.28
C LYS A 259 -10.83 1.36 5.51
N ASP A 260 -11.52 1.33 6.65
CA ASP A 260 -11.02 1.84 7.93
C ASP A 260 -10.07 0.85 8.63
N SER A 261 -10.06 -0.41 8.20
CA SER A 261 -9.26 -1.50 8.79
C SER A 261 -7.89 -1.68 8.13
N LEU A 262 -7.65 -1.06 6.96
CA LEU A 262 -6.56 -1.52 6.10
C LEU A 262 -5.19 -0.84 6.29
N PHE A 263 -5.05 0.33 6.92
CA PHE A 263 -3.82 1.11 6.66
C PHE A 263 -3.06 1.72 7.84
N GLN A 264 -3.66 1.99 9.00
CA GLN A 264 -2.90 2.63 10.09
C GLN A 264 -2.71 1.75 11.31
N ASN A 265 -3.73 0.98 11.71
CA ASN A 265 -3.70 0.28 13.01
C ASN A 265 -3.47 -1.23 12.90
N SER A 266 -3.51 -1.79 11.68
CA SER A 266 -3.44 -3.23 11.49
C SER A 266 -2.05 -3.78 11.24
N PHE A 267 -1.09 -2.89 10.98
CA PHE A 267 0.29 -3.25 10.74
C PHE A 267 1.19 -2.39 11.61
N LYS A 268 2.03 -3.03 12.40
CA LYS A 268 3.04 -2.35 13.22
C LYS A 268 4.40 -2.95 12.89
N LEU A 269 5.33 -2.12 12.45
CA LEU A 269 6.70 -2.53 12.18
C LEU A 269 7.59 -1.94 13.26
N VAL A 270 8.38 -2.78 13.92
CA VAL A 270 9.25 -2.38 15.03
C VAL A 270 10.67 -2.84 14.74
N ASP A 271 11.68 -2.04 15.08
CA ASP A 271 13.08 -2.44 14.97
C ASP A 271 13.58 -3.24 16.19
N ASP A 272 14.85 -3.65 16.16
CA ASP A 272 15.49 -4.47 17.21
C ASP A 272 15.65 -3.75 18.55
N VAL A 273 15.42 -2.44 18.61
CA VAL A 273 15.45 -1.65 19.85
C VAL A 273 14.08 -1.15 20.28
N GLY A 274 13.00 -1.60 19.61
CA GLY A 274 11.63 -1.28 19.97
C GLY A 274 11.07 0.01 19.34
N ASN A 275 11.78 0.65 18.41
CA ASN A 275 11.25 1.82 17.72
C ASN A 275 10.21 1.41 16.69
N ALA A 276 9.04 2.05 16.74
CA ALA A 276 8.03 1.90 15.71
C ALA A 276 8.46 2.62 14.42
N ILE A 277 8.45 1.88 13.32
CA ILE A 277 8.73 2.39 11.97
C ILE A 277 7.40 2.82 11.34
N ARG A 278 7.36 4.09 10.91
CA ARG A 278 6.14 4.69 10.33
C ARG A 278 5.77 4.03 9.01
N ILE A 279 4.51 3.59 8.89
CA ILE A 279 3.89 3.19 7.63
C ILE A 279 3.67 4.42 6.75
N LEU A 280 3.91 4.28 5.45
CA LEU A 280 3.65 5.32 4.47
C LEU A 280 2.15 5.41 4.21
N ASP A 281 1.58 6.58 4.47
CA ASP A 281 0.23 6.94 4.04
C ASP A 281 0.33 7.79 2.75
N PRO A 282 -0.04 7.24 1.57
CA PRO A 282 -0.03 7.99 0.31
C PRO A 282 -1.16 9.03 0.22
N GLY A 283 -2.01 9.17 1.25
CA GLY A 283 -3.13 10.08 1.29
C GLY A 283 -4.24 9.66 0.32
N ILE A 284 -4.43 10.45 -0.75
CA ILE A 284 -5.45 10.18 -1.77
C ILE A 284 -4.97 9.24 -2.89
N ASP A 285 -3.65 9.06 -3.01
CA ASP A 285 -3.05 8.16 -3.99
C ASP A 285 -3.04 6.71 -3.46
N ARG A 286 -2.75 5.74 -4.33
CA ARG A 286 -2.71 4.33 -3.96
C ARG A 286 -1.39 3.69 -4.30
N ILE A 287 -0.89 2.82 -3.43
CA ILE A 287 0.30 2.01 -3.72
C ILE A 287 -0.11 0.88 -4.67
N GLU A 288 0.56 0.77 -5.82
CA GLU A 288 0.30 -0.32 -6.76
C GLU A 288 0.60 -1.69 -6.11
N GLY A 289 -0.41 -2.57 -6.12
CA GLY A 289 -0.34 -3.89 -5.49
C GLY A 289 -0.76 -3.90 -4.01
N ALA A 290 -1.16 -2.77 -3.43
CA ALA A 290 -1.89 -2.77 -2.17
C ALA A 290 -3.33 -3.25 -2.40
N LEU A 291 -3.82 -4.10 -1.49
CA LEU A 291 -5.22 -4.51 -1.48
C LEU A 291 -6.10 -3.32 -1.10
N THR A 292 -7.26 -3.22 -1.73
CA THR A 292 -8.22 -2.14 -1.47
C THR A 292 -9.55 -2.72 -1.02
N ALA A 293 -10.41 -1.89 -0.43
CA ALA A 293 -11.72 -2.31 0.06
C ALA A 293 -12.63 -2.97 -1.00
N GLY A 294 -12.39 -2.72 -2.28
CA GLY A 294 -13.14 -3.36 -3.37
C GLY A 294 -12.54 -4.67 -3.88
N THR A 295 -11.50 -5.20 -3.23
CA THR A 295 -10.81 -6.42 -3.67
C THR A 295 -11.45 -7.62 -2.99
N ASP A 296 -12.01 -8.52 -3.80
CA ASP A 296 -12.51 -9.81 -3.32
C ASP A 296 -11.43 -10.89 -3.49
N ILE A 297 -11.38 -11.86 -2.58
CA ILE A 297 -10.55 -13.06 -2.71
C ILE A 297 -11.46 -14.30 -2.87
N LEU A 298 -11.39 -14.94 -4.03
CA LEU A 298 -12.13 -16.18 -4.32
C LEU A 298 -11.60 -17.37 -3.51
N PRO A 299 -12.39 -18.44 -3.31
CA PRO A 299 -11.94 -19.66 -2.63
C PRO A 299 -10.64 -20.21 -3.23
N GLY A 300 -9.64 -20.48 -2.39
CA GLY A 300 -8.33 -20.99 -2.80
C GLY A 300 -7.43 -19.97 -3.51
N GLN A 301 -7.93 -18.76 -3.83
CA GLN A 301 -7.16 -17.73 -4.50
C GLN A 301 -6.12 -17.13 -3.57
N GLU A 302 -4.95 -16.82 -4.15
CA GLU A 302 -3.85 -16.13 -3.49
C GLU A 302 -3.67 -14.75 -4.14
N VAL A 303 -3.60 -13.71 -3.31
CA VAL A 303 -3.42 -12.32 -3.74
C VAL A 303 -2.21 -11.70 -3.04
N GLY A 304 -1.51 -10.82 -3.76
CA GLY A 304 -0.41 -10.04 -3.19
C GLY A 304 -0.93 -8.79 -2.49
N HIS A 305 -0.25 -8.40 -1.41
CA HIS A 305 -0.46 -7.13 -0.72
C HIS A 305 0.87 -6.44 -0.48
N ARG A 306 0.99 -5.17 -0.83
CA ARG A 306 2.21 -4.38 -0.62
C ARG A 306 2.01 -3.35 0.48
N LEU A 307 2.89 -3.38 1.47
CA LEU A 307 3.04 -2.36 2.49
C LEU A 307 4.30 -1.54 2.20
N ALA A 308 4.26 -0.24 2.48
CA ALA A 308 5.42 0.63 2.39
C ALA A 308 5.66 1.33 3.72
N PHE A 309 6.92 1.35 4.17
CA PHE A 309 7.35 1.96 5.41
C PHE A 309 8.51 2.92 5.14
N VAL A 310 8.71 3.87 6.05
CA VAL A 310 9.94 4.67 6.08
C VAL A 310 11.12 3.72 6.28
N ILE A 311 12.23 3.98 5.58
CA ILE A 311 13.44 3.13 5.68
C ILE A 311 14.01 3.26 7.11
N PRO A 312 14.23 2.13 7.82
CA PRO A 312 14.81 2.17 9.17
C PRO A 312 16.29 2.57 9.14
N LEU A 313 16.86 2.85 10.31
CA LEU A 313 18.26 3.24 10.43
C LEU A 313 19.21 2.11 9.97
N PRO A 314 20.36 2.41 9.35
CA PRO A 314 21.28 1.37 8.85
C PRO A 314 21.84 0.40 9.91
N LYS A 315 21.72 0.76 11.21
CA LYS A 315 22.18 -0.07 12.34
C LYS A 315 21.16 -1.15 12.73
N THR A 316 19.95 -1.11 12.18
CA THR A 316 18.89 -2.06 12.46
C THR A 316 19.32 -3.47 12.06
N LYS A 317 19.27 -4.41 13.01
CA LYS A 317 19.67 -5.81 12.78
C LYS A 317 18.52 -6.67 12.29
N GLU A 318 17.33 -6.41 12.83
CA GLU A 318 16.10 -7.13 12.54
C GLU A 318 14.91 -6.19 12.66
N LEU A 319 13.85 -6.53 11.94
CA LEU A 319 12.55 -5.88 12.05
C LEU A 319 11.52 -6.92 12.47
N THR A 320 10.55 -6.53 13.29
CA THR A 320 9.39 -7.34 13.64
C THR A 320 8.14 -6.69 13.07
N LEU A 321 7.49 -7.37 12.11
CA LEU A 321 6.19 -6.98 11.59
C LEU A 321 5.11 -7.69 12.40
N LEU A 322 4.26 -6.93 13.10
CA LEU A 322 3.03 -7.39 13.70
C LEU A 322 1.88 -7.13 12.73
N VAL A 323 1.10 -8.17 12.45
CA VAL A 323 -0.05 -8.14 11.54
C VAL A 323 -1.31 -8.49 12.30
N ASN A 324 -2.30 -7.60 12.27
CA ASN A 324 -3.65 -7.87 12.74
C ASN A 324 -4.46 -8.53 11.61
N MET A 325 -4.91 -9.76 11.82
CA MET A 325 -5.67 -10.52 10.82
C MET A 325 -7.07 -9.96 10.57
N GLN A 326 -7.60 -9.12 11.46
CA GLN A 326 -8.87 -8.41 11.23
C GLN A 326 -8.81 -7.44 10.05
N ALA A 327 -7.62 -6.96 9.65
CA ALA A 327 -7.46 -6.21 8.39
C ALA A 327 -7.90 -7.00 7.16
N PHE A 328 -7.82 -8.32 7.25
CA PHE A 328 -8.21 -9.22 6.19
C PHE A 328 -9.55 -9.92 6.45
N SER A 329 -10.31 -9.53 7.48
CA SER A 329 -11.51 -10.26 7.95
C SER A 329 -11.20 -11.63 8.59
N GLY A 330 -9.97 -11.84 9.05
CA GLY A 330 -9.58 -12.95 9.91
C GLY A 330 -9.56 -12.56 11.40
N GLU A 331 -9.11 -13.46 12.26
CA GLU A 331 -9.03 -13.24 13.71
C GLU A 331 -7.59 -13.35 14.23
N GLY A 332 -7.26 -12.58 15.27
CA GLY A 332 -5.97 -12.66 15.95
C GLY A 332 -4.83 -11.89 15.26
N PHE A 333 -3.60 -12.21 15.66
CA PHE A 333 -2.39 -11.53 15.23
C PHE A 333 -1.30 -12.55 14.91
N PHE A 334 -0.34 -12.18 14.07
CA PHE A 334 0.91 -12.92 13.94
C PHE A 334 2.10 -11.96 13.81
N ARG A 335 3.28 -12.47 14.14
CA ARG A 335 4.54 -11.73 14.05
C ARG A 335 5.47 -12.37 13.04
N VAL A 336 6.15 -11.55 12.26
CA VAL A 336 7.22 -12.00 11.37
C VAL A 336 8.50 -11.25 11.71
N LYS A 337 9.55 -11.99 12.05
CA LYS A 337 10.90 -11.44 12.09
C LYS A 337 11.50 -11.39 10.70
N ILE A 338 12.02 -10.22 10.34
CA ILE A 338 12.64 -9.91 9.06
C ILE A 338 14.09 -9.51 9.34
N PRO A 339 15.06 -10.43 9.21
CA PRO A 339 16.47 -10.10 9.37
C PRO A 339 16.88 -9.03 8.37
N ALA A 340 17.68 -8.04 8.79
CA ALA A 340 18.12 -6.97 7.89
C ALA A 340 18.96 -7.48 6.70
N ASN A 341 19.54 -8.68 6.80
CA ASN A 341 20.25 -9.34 5.69
C ASN A 341 19.30 -9.84 4.59
N ASP A 342 18.03 -10.07 4.93
CA ASP A 342 17.03 -10.58 4.00
C ASP A 342 16.29 -9.45 3.26
N ILE A 343 16.54 -8.19 3.64
CA ILE A 343 15.95 -7.00 3.03
C ILE A 343 16.81 -6.59 1.83
N LEU A 344 16.29 -6.78 0.62
CA LEU A 344 16.99 -6.43 -0.61
C LEU A 344 17.21 -4.91 -0.71
N GLY A 345 18.43 -4.48 -0.98
CA GLY A 345 18.77 -3.05 -1.10
C GLY A 345 18.94 -2.31 0.24
N PHE A 346 18.83 -2.99 1.37
CA PHE A 346 19.13 -2.42 2.69
C PHE A 346 20.64 -2.47 2.95
N ALA A 347 21.34 -1.38 2.67
CA ALA A 347 22.78 -1.29 2.87
C ALA A 347 23.12 -1.20 4.37
N ARG A 348 23.82 -2.21 4.90
CA ARG A 348 24.50 -2.11 6.20
C ARG A 348 25.74 -1.24 6.00
N ARG A 349 25.71 0.00 6.53
CA ARG A 349 26.88 0.87 6.56
C ARG A 349 27.75 0.58 7.77
#